data_AF-A0A4Q3TI18-F1
#
_entry.id   AF-A0A4Q3TI18-F1
#
_cell.length_a   1.000
_cell.length_b   1.000
_cell.length_c   1.000
_cell.angle_alpha   90.00
_cell.angle_beta   90.00
_cell.angle_gamma   90.00
#
_symmetry.space_group_name_H-M   'P 1'
#
loop_
_entity.id
_entity.type
_entity.pdbx_description
1 polymer ?
#
loop_
_entity_poly.entity_id
_entity_poly.type
_entity_poly.pdbx_seq_one_letter_code
_entity_poly.pdbx_strand_id
1 'polypeptide(L)'
;MIRPFLTVSALLASFVLPASAALAQSEGAGGWSFELGAATDNRSKDASKTQREGHVFGSATWESADQRFYAGPSFEGVRGDGADVEAKFTAGFTPEAYGYQFDFNIAYLNRLDANPGFDEDAWELTGNMSRSIGPAFGNLQVQYSPDPAGAATSFVWVEAE
;
A
#
# COMPACT_ATOMS: atom_id res chain seq x y z
N MET A 1 1.63 8.86 35.49
CA MET A 1 0.22 9.31 35.53
C MET A 1 -0.07 10.01 34.21
N ILE A 2 -0.79 9.34 33.30
CA ILE A 2 -0.98 9.74 31.91
C ILE A 2 -2.33 10.47 31.79
N ARG A 3 -2.35 11.65 31.17
CA ARG A 3 -3.57 12.38 30.78
C ARG A 3 -3.67 12.36 29.26
N PRO A 4 -4.83 12.02 28.67
CA PRO A 4 -5.02 12.01 27.22
C PRO A 4 -5.32 13.42 26.72
N PHE A 5 -4.66 13.84 25.64
CA PHE A 5 -5.06 15.00 24.87
C PHE A 5 -5.86 14.51 23.66
N LEU A 6 -7.15 14.87 23.63
CA LEU A 6 -7.99 14.76 22.45
C LEU A 6 -7.46 15.71 21.38
N THR A 7 -7.08 15.17 20.23
CA THR A 7 -6.91 15.93 18.99
C THR A 7 -8.03 15.52 18.06
N VAL A 8 -8.90 16.48 17.72
CA VAL A 8 -9.97 16.31 16.73
C VAL A 8 -9.37 16.68 15.37
N SER A 9 -9.02 15.68 14.57
CA SER A 9 -8.82 15.84 13.12
C SER A 9 -10.04 15.26 12.40
N ALA A 10 -10.77 16.12 11.71
CA ALA A 10 -11.83 15.70 10.81
C ALA A 10 -11.21 15.27 9.47
N LEU A 11 -11.15 13.96 9.22
CA LEU A 11 -11.09 13.36 7.89
C LEU A 11 -11.94 12.09 7.92
N LEU A 12 -12.72 11.90 6.86
CA LEU A 12 -13.79 10.91 6.69
C LEU A 12 -13.45 9.54 7.31
N ALA A 13 -14.30 9.10 8.24
CA ALA A 13 -14.23 7.79 8.85
C ALA A 13 -14.60 6.70 7.83
N SER A 14 -13.60 6.15 7.15
CA SER A 14 -13.70 4.79 6.63
C SER A 14 -13.87 3.87 7.84
N PHE A 15 -15.06 3.30 7.99
CA PHE A 15 -15.35 2.30 9.01
C PHE A 15 -14.65 0.99 8.61
N VAL A 16 -13.34 0.91 8.78
CA VAL A 16 -12.61 -0.36 8.72
C VAL A 16 -12.92 -1.07 10.03
N LEU A 17 -13.76 -2.11 9.97
CA LEU A 17 -13.89 -3.07 11.06
C LEU A 17 -12.57 -3.86 11.11
N PRO A 18 -11.75 -3.77 12.17
CA PRO A 18 -10.61 -4.67 12.29
C PRO A 18 -11.14 -6.04 12.70
N ALA A 19 -11.44 -6.89 11.72
CA ALA A 19 -11.63 -8.32 11.94
C ALA A 19 -10.28 -9.05 11.80
N SER A 20 -9.30 -8.67 12.62
CA SER A 20 -8.00 -9.34 12.65
C SER A 20 -8.12 -10.64 13.45
N ALA A 21 -8.43 -11.75 12.78
CA ALA A 21 -8.15 -13.07 13.36
C ALA A 21 -6.63 -13.31 13.27
N ALA A 22 -5.89 -12.78 14.24
CA ALA A 22 -4.46 -13.06 14.37
C ALA A 22 -4.29 -14.53 14.81
N LEU A 23 -4.01 -15.42 13.86
CA LEU A 23 -3.51 -16.76 14.18
C LEU A 23 -2.06 -16.60 14.64
N ALA A 24 -1.80 -16.83 15.93
CA ALA A 24 -0.47 -16.76 16.51
C ALA A 24 0.50 -17.69 15.77
N GLN A 25 1.55 -17.15 15.15
CA GLN A 25 2.61 -17.90 14.49
C GLN A 25 3.87 -17.96 15.36
N SER A 26 4.60 -19.07 15.26
CA SER A 26 5.74 -19.44 16.12
C SER A 26 6.86 -18.39 16.14
N GLU A 27 7.40 -18.12 17.34
CA GLU A 27 8.59 -17.29 17.57
C GLU A 27 9.80 -17.82 16.76
N GLY A 28 10.10 -17.22 15.62
CA GLY A 28 11.40 -17.41 14.95
C GLY A 28 11.40 -17.35 13.42
N ALA A 29 10.28 -17.57 12.73
CA ALA A 29 10.25 -17.73 11.27
C ALA A 29 9.67 -16.54 10.48
N GLY A 30 9.40 -15.41 11.14
CA GLY A 30 8.53 -14.38 10.58
C GLY A 30 7.05 -14.75 10.71
N GLY A 31 6.17 -13.82 10.37
CA GLY A 31 4.73 -13.94 10.61
C GLY A 31 3.91 -13.50 9.41
N TRP A 32 2.75 -14.14 9.20
CA TRP A 32 1.75 -13.73 8.23
C TRP A 32 0.65 -12.89 8.88
N SER A 33 0.29 -11.80 8.22
CA SER A 33 -0.90 -11.01 8.46
C SER A 33 -1.82 -11.08 7.23
N PHE A 34 -3.12 -10.90 7.46
CA PHE A 34 -4.14 -10.98 6.41
C PHE A 34 -5.12 -9.83 6.56
N GLU A 35 -5.52 -9.25 5.43
CA GLU A 35 -6.51 -8.17 5.36
C GLU A 35 -7.58 -8.51 4.33
N LEU A 36 -8.83 -8.18 4.64
CA LEU A 36 -9.96 -8.25 3.72
C LEU A 36 -10.92 -7.10 4.08
N GLY A 37 -11.29 -6.30 3.10
CA GLY A 37 -12.10 -5.12 3.31
C GLY A 37 -12.91 -4.71 2.10
N ALA A 38 -13.71 -3.67 2.30
CA ALA A 38 -14.47 -3.00 1.27
C ALA A 38 -14.48 -1.50 1.53
N ALA A 39 -14.49 -0.70 0.47
CA ALA A 39 -14.53 0.76 0.54
C ALA A 39 -15.35 1.33 -0.62
N THR A 40 -15.77 2.60 -0.52
CA THR A 40 -16.64 3.26 -1.49
C THR A 40 -15.91 3.89 -2.68
N ASP A 41 -14.59 4.00 -2.62
CA ASP A 41 -13.74 4.51 -3.69
C ASP A 41 -12.32 3.94 -3.50
N ASN A 42 -11.72 3.39 -4.54
CA ASN A 42 -10.29 3.06 -4.55
C ASN A 42 -9.55 4.27 -5.10
N ARG A 43 -8.57 4.81 -4.36
CA ARG A 43 -7.84 6.03 -4.75
C ARG A 43 -6.34 5.82 -4.72
N SER A 44 -5.64 6.38 -5.70
CA SER A 44 -4.17 6.44 -5.77
C SER A 44 -3.74 7.76 -6.40
N LYS A 45 -2.74 8.43 -5.80
CA LYS A 45 -2.19 9.71 -6.29
C LYS A 45 -3.29 10.76 -6.56
N ASP A 46 -4.24 10.86 -5.63
CA ASP A 46 -5.47 11.67 -5.72
C ASP A 46 -6.44 11.36 -6.88
N ALA A 47 -6.20 10.31 -7.65
CA ALA A 47 -7.11 9.82 -8.68
C ALA A 47 -7.95 8.65 -8.16
N SER A 48 -9.21 8.58 -8.58
CA SER A 48 -10.05 7.41 -8.33
C SER A 48 -9.72 6.32 -9.36
N LYS A 49 -9.45 5.11 -8.88
CA LYS A 49 -9.24 3.89 -9.66
C LYS A 49 -10.54 3.13 -9.91
N THR A 50 -11.58 3.33 -9.10
CA THR A 50 -12.89 2.66 -9.26
C THR A 50 -14.00 3.61 -9.75
N GLN A 51 -13.64 4.80 -10.24
CA GLN A 51 -14.61 5.82 -10.68
C GLN A 51 -15.62 6.21 -9.59
N ARG A 52 -15.18 6.21 -8.32
CA ARG A 52 -15.99 6.46 -7.12
C ARG A 52 -17.05 5.40 -6.84
N GLU A 53 -16.87 4.19 -7.40
CA GLU A 53 -17.66 3.02 -7.07
C GLU A 53 -17.06 2.23 -5.91
N GLY A 54 -17.92 1.51 -5.19
CA GLY A 54 -17.52 0.60 -4.14
C GLY A 54 -16.72 -0.59 -4.67
N HIS A 55 -15.75 -1.05 -3.88
CA HIS A 55 -14.88 -2.18 -4.21
C HIS A 55 -14.53 -2.99 -2.97
N VAL A 56 -13.99 -4.19 -3.21
CA VAL A 56 -13.35 -5.03 -2.19
C VAL A 56 -11.86 -5.07 -2.42
N PHE A 57 -11.11 -5.33 -1.36
CA PHE A 57 -9.66 -5.49 -1.40
C PHE A 57 -9.23 -6.50 -0.35
N GLY A 58 -8.03 -7.05 -0.52
CA GLY A 58 -7.43 -7.92 0.47
C GLY A 58 -5.94 -8.13 0.25
N SER A 59 -5.26 -8.64 1.27
CA SER A 59 -3.84 -8.91 1.25
C SER A 59 -3.46 -10.07 2.15
N ALA A 60 -2.31 -10.66 1.86
CA ALA A 60 -1.60 -11.54 2.77
C ALA A 60 -0.15 -11.09 2.80
N THR A 61 0.34 -10.66 3.96
CA THR A 61 1.69 -10.09 4.09
C THR A 61 2.49 -10.94 5.06
N TRP A 62 3.61 -11.48 4.58
CA TRP A 62 4.63 -12.06 5.42
C TRP A 62 5.63 -10.98 5.84
N GLU A 63 6.03 -10.99 7.11
CA GLU A 63 7.08 -10.14 7.66
C GLU A 63 8.17 -11.01 8.29
N SER A 64 9.43 -10.63 8.12
CA SER A 64 10.55 -11.28 8.80
C SER A 64 10.46 -11.11 10.32
N ALA A 65 11.11 -11.99 11.08
CA ALA A 65 11.08 -11.95 12.55
C ALA A 65 11.63 -10.63 13.13
N ASP A 66 12.54 -9.98 12.43
CA ASP A 66 13.11 -8.67 12.78
C ASP A 66 12.35 -7.49 12.15
N GLN A 67 11.22 -7.74 11.48
CA GLN A 67 10.34 -6.76 10.83
C GLN A 67 11.03 -5.89 9.78
N ARG A 68 12.20 -6.29 9.30
CA ARG A 68 12.95 -5.55 8.27
C ARG A 68 12.55 -5.90 6.86
N PHE A 69 12.00 -7.09 6.62
CA PHE A 69 11.57 -7.52 5.30
C PHE A 69 10.10 -7.85 5.34
N TYR A 70 9.42 -7.56 4.24
CA TYR A 70 8.05 -7.99 4.04
C TYR A 70 7.82 -8.41 2.59
N ALA A 71 6.87 -9.32 2.36
CA ALA A 71 6.43 -9.67 1.03
C ALA A 71 5.02 -10.24 1.06
N GLY A 72 4.25 -10.04 -0.01
CA GLY A 72 2.89 -10.53 -0.04
C GLY A 72 2.11 -10.17 -1.29
N PRO A 73 1.11 -11.00 -1.67
CA PRO A 73 0.10 -10.61 -2.62
C PRO A 73 -0.96 -9.70 -1.98
N SER A 74 -1.55 -8.83 -2.80
CA SER A 74 -2.77 -8.10 -2.54
C SER A 74 -3.64 -8.08 -3.79
N PHE A 75 -4.93 -7.80 -3.62
CA PHE A 75 -5.83 -7.48 -4.72
C PHE A 75 -6.74 -6.33 -4.32
N GLU A 76 -7.19 -5.57 -5.30
CA GLU A 76 -8.14 -4.49 -5.13
C GLU A 76 -9.02 -4.35 -6.37
N GLY A 77 -10.27 -3.93 -6.18
CA GLY A 77 -11.13 -3.58 -7.30
C GLY A 77 -10.63 -2.32 -8.01
N VAL A 78 -10.71 -2.33 -9.34
CA VAL A 78 -10.38 -1.20 -10.22
C VAL A 78 -11.46 -1.05 -11.30
N ARG A 79 -11.47 0.08 -12.01
CA ARG A 79 -12.34 0.39 -13.14
C ARG A 79 -11.53 1.16 -14.17
N GLY A 80 -10.76 0.44 -14.97
CA GLY A 80 -9.91 1.03 -16.01
C GLY A 80 -9.42 -0.03 -16.98
N ASP A 81 -9.32 0.34 -18.25
CA ASP A 81 -8.69 -0.47 -19.29
C ASP A 81 -9.28 -1.88 -19.45
N GLY A 82 -10.57 -2.06 -19.10
CA GLY A 82 -11.29 -3.33 -19.18
C GLY A 82 -11.19 -4.23 -17.95
N ALA A 83 -10.30 -3.92 -17.01
CA ALA A 83 -10.09 -4.71 -15.82
C ALA A 83 -10.97 -4.25 -14.64
N ASP A 84 -11.40 -5.24 -13.85
CA ASP A 84 -12.21 -5.05 -12.65
C ASP A 84 -11.44 -5.35 -11.35
N VAL A 85 -10.29 -6.02 -11.47
CA VAL A 85 -9.41 -6.39 -10.36
C VAL A 85 -7.96 -6.13 -10.75
N GLU A 86 -7.22 -5.53 -9.84
CA GLU A 86 -5.76 -5.43 -9.93
C GLU A 86 -5.17 -6.28 -8.80
N ALA A 87 -4.38 -7.28 -9.18
CA ALA A 87 -3.55 -8.04 -8.27
C ALA A 87 -2.17 -7.38 -8.20
N LYS A 88 -1.54 -7.43 -7.03
CA LYS A 88 -0.21 -6.89 -6.81
C LYS A 88 0.59 -7.83 -5.93
N PHE A 89 1.84 -8.09 -6.28
CA PHE A 89 2.80 -8.72 -5.38
C PHE A 89 3.84 -7.69 -4.98
N THR A 90 4.00 -7.46 -3.69
CA THR A 90 4.96 -6.49 -3.15
C THR A 90 6.03 -7.21 -2.36
N ALA A 91 7.28 -6.74 -2.45
CA ALA A 91 8.35 -7.11 -1.55
C ALA A 91 9.12 -5.86 -1.13
N GLY A 92 9.47 -5.75 0.16
CA GLY A 92 10.10 -4.56 0.69
C GLY A 92 11.09 -4.80 1.82
N PHE A 93 11.82 -3.73 2.13
CA PHE A 93 12.88 -3.65 3.11
C PHE A 93 12.81 -2.33 3.88
N THR A 94 12.80 -2.39 5.21
CA THR A 94 12.54 -1.26 6.11
C THR A 94 13.70 -0.98 7.07
N PRO A 95 14.86 -0.48 6.60
CA PRO A 95 15.98 -0.17 7.47
C PRO A 95 15.73 1.11 8.28
N GLU A 96 16.39 1.19 9.44
CA GLU A 96 16.48 2.42 10.23
C GLU A 96 17.93 2.93 10.25
N ALA A 97 18.14 4.22 9.99
CA ALA A 97 19.45 4.84 10.11
C ALA A 97 19.32 6.33 10.48
N TYR A 98 20.21 6.81 11.37
CA TYR A 98 20.27 8.23 11.79
C TYR A 98 18.94 8.80 12.34
N GLY A 99 18.09 7.94 12.91
CA GLY A 99 16.76 8.31 13.41
C GLY A 99 15.70 8.53 12.32
N TYR A 100 15.98 8.08 11.09
CA TYR A 100 15.01 7.97 9.99
C TYR A 100 14.61 6.52 9.81
N GLN A 101 13.33 6.31 9.53
CA GLN A 101 12.79 5.04 9.04
C GLN A 101 12.70 5.12 7.52
N PHE A 102 13.24 4.12 6.85
CA PHE A 102 13.11 4.00 5.40
C PHE A 102 12.20 2.82 5.07
N ASP A 103 11.50 2.90 3.94
CA ASP A 103 10.81 1.75 3.33
C ASP A 103 11.13 1.76 1.85
N PHE A 104 11.82 0.71 1.39
CA PHE A 104 12.09 0.47 -0.01
C PHE A 104 11.31 -0.75 -0.45
N ASN A 105 10.50 -0.63 -1.48
CA ASN A 105 9.76 -1.77 -2.03
C ASN A 105 9.71 -1.77 -3.54
N ILE A 106 9.49 -2.97 -4.04
CA ILE A 106 9.15 -3.23 -5.43
C ILE A 106 7.80 -3.95 -5.45
N ALA A 107 6.95 -3.54 -6.38
CA ALA A 107 5.67 -4.15 -6.63
C ALA A 107 5.57 -4.56 -8.10
N TYR A 108 5.08 -5.77 -8.31
CA TYR A 108 4.57 -6.22 -9.61
C TYR A 108 3.05 -6.16 -9.56
N LEU A 109 2.45 -5.38 -10.45
CA LEU A 109 1.02 -5.20 -10.58
C LEU A 109 0.55 -5.96 -11.81
N ASN A 110 -0.66 -6.51 -11.75
CA ASN A 110 -1.32 -7.16 -12.88
C ASN A 110 -2.84 -6.94 -12.80
N ARG A 111 -3.39 -6.30 -13.83
CA ARG A 111 -4.81 -6.08 -14.02
C ARG A 111 -5.42 -7.29 -14.71
N LEU A 112 -6.29 -7.98 -13.99
CA LEU A 112 -6.91 -9.21 -14.46
C LEU A 112 -7.96 -8.88 -15.52
N ASP A 113 -7.91 -9.61 -16.64
CA ASP A 113 -8.82 -9.46 -17.78
C ASP A 113 -8.82 -8.04 -18.41
N ALA A 114 -7.66 -7.37 -18.44
CA ALA A 114 -7.51 -6.12 -19.17
C ALA A 114 -7.86 -6.28 -20.66
N ASN A 115 -8.44 -5.22 -21.25
CA ASN A 115 -8.81 -5.22 -22.66
C ASN A 115 -7.56 -5.40 -23.55
N PRO A 116 -7.66 -6.16 -24.66
CA PRO A 116 -6.58 -6.28 -25.62
C PRO A 116 -6.08 -4.90 -26.10
N GLY A 117 -4.77 -4.66 -26.00
CA GLY A 117 -4.11 -3.42 -26.43
C GLY A 117 -3.82 -2.42 -25.31
N PHE A 118 -4.11 -2.76 -24.04
CA PHE A 118 -3.62 -2.06 -22.86
C PHE A 118 -2.56 -2.91 -22.16
N ASP A 119 -1.57 -2.26 -21.55
CA ASP A 119 -0.58 -2.94 -20.73
C ASP A 119 -1.23 -3.43 -19.43
N GLU A 120 -1.22 -4.75 -19.25
CA GLU A 120 -1.91 -5.44 -18.16
C GLU A 120 -1.07 -5.49 -16.89
N ASP A 121 0.25 -5.33 -16.98
CA ASP A 121 1.17 -5.41 -15.86
C ASP A 121 2.01 -4.14 -15.69
N ALA A 122 2.62 -4.01 -14.52
CA ALA A 122 3.51 -2.90 -14.23
C ALA A 122 4.51 -3.26 -13.13
N TRP A 123 5.66 -2.62 -13.19
CA TRP A 123 6.60 -2.56 -12.06
C TRP A 123 6.54 -1.19 -11.40
N GLU A 124 6.41 -1.16 -10.08
CA GLU A 124 6.54 0.06 -9.28
C GLU A 124 7.66 -0.11 -8.25
N LEU A 125 8.57 0.86 -8.21
CA LEU A 125 9.60 0.98 -7.21
C LEU A 125 9.25 2.15 -6.31
N THR A 126 9.18 1.92 -5.00
CA THR A 126 8.83 2.96 -4.04
C THR A 126 9.92 3.07 -2.98
N GLY A 127 10.30 4.31 -2.66
CA GLY A 127 11.17 4.65 -1.55
C GLY A 127 10.50 5.69 -0.66
N ASN A 128 10.35 5.38 0.62
CA ASN A 128 9.89 6.30 1.65
C ASN A 128 11.01 6.61 2.62
N MET A 129 11.01 7.82 3.14
CA MET A 129 11.83 8.25 4.27
C MET A 129 10.95 9.03 5.23
N SER A 130 10.83 8.55 6.46
CA SER A 130 10.03 9.17 7.48
C SER A 130 10.77 9.38 8.79
N ARG A 131 10.33 10.38 9.57
CA ARG A 131 10.91 10.69 10.88
C ARG A 131 9.94 11.48 11.76
N SER A 132 9.90 11.13 13.04
CA SER A 132 9.26 11.94 14.07
C SER A 132 10.17 13.10 14.52
N ILE A 133 9.61 14.31 14.56
CA ILE A 133 10.26 15.55 15.00
C ILE A 133 9.45 16.12 16.17
N GLY A 134 9.74 15.63 17.38
CA GLY A 134 8.93 15.93 18.56
C GLY A 134 7.50 15.40 18.39
N PRO A 135 6.45 16.24 18.49
CA PRO A 135 5.06 15.82 18.24
C PRO A 135 4.70 15.75 16.76
N ALA A 136 5.56 16.24 15.85
CA ALA A 136 5.32 16.20 14.42
C ALA A 136 5.88 14.91 13.80
N PHE A 137 5.33 14.52 12.67
CA PHE A 137 5.82 13.45 11.80
C PHE A 137 6.02 14.05 10.41
N GLY A 138 7.09 13.65 9.74
CA GLY A 138 7.31 14.00 8.34
C GLY A 138 7.63 12.75 7.52
N ASN A 139 7.09 12.68 6.32
CA ASN A 139 7.32 11.61 5.37
C ASN A 139 7.61 12.17 3.96
N LEU A 140 8.54 11.55 3.26
CA LEU A 140 8.86 11.82 1.86
C LEU A 140 8.81 10.51 1.09
N GLN A 141 7.98 10.46 0.06
CA GLN A 141 7.86 9.33 -0.86
C GLN A 141 8.39 9.70 -2.24
N VAL A 142 9.11 8.77 -2.86
CA VAL A 142 9.40 8.75 -4.29
C VAL A 142 8.95 7.41 -4.84
N GLN A 143 8.15 7.43 -5.90
CA GLN A 143 7.76 6.23 -6.63
C GLN A 143 8.14 6.37 -8.11
N TYR A 144 8.63 5.29 -8.70
CA TYR A 144 8.98 5.21 -10.12
C TYR A 144 8.36 3.97 -10.74
N SER A 145 7.78 4.13 -11.93
CA SER A 145 7.40 3.01 -12.78
C SER A 145 8.00 3.21 -14.17
N PRO A 146 8.83 2.27 -14.67
CA PRO A 146 9.37 2.32 -16.02
C PRO A 146 8.33 1.98 -17.07
N ASP A 147 7.24 1.31 -16.69
CA ASP A 147 6.18 0.84 -17.57
C ASP A 147 4.89 0.65 -16.74
N PRO A 148 4.11 1.72 -16.54
CA PRO A 148 2.92 1.68 -15.71
C PRO A 148 1.70 1.19 -16.48
N ALA A 149 0.84 0.42 -15.81
CA ALA A 149 -0.42 -0.02 -16.40
C ALA A 149 -1.27 1.17 -16.87
N GLY A 150 -1.79 1.06 -18.10
CA GLY A 150 -2.52 2.13 -18.78
C GLY A 150 -1.73 2.71 -19.96
N ALA A 151 -1.89 4.00 -20.22
CA ALA A 151 -1.39 4.63 -21.46
C ALA A 151 -0.03 5.36 -21.31
N ALA A 152 0.55 5.38 -20.11
CA ALA A 152 1.78 6.11 -19.85
C ALA A 152 3.00 5.20 -20.09
N THR A 153 4.08 5.76 -20.63
CA THR A 153 5.31 4.98 -20.91
C THR A 153 6.26 4.89 -19.71
N SER A 154 6.09 5.74 -18.70
CA SER A 154 6.82 5.76 -17.44
C SER A 154 6.25 6.86 -16.54
N PHE A 155 6.41 6.76 -15.23
CA PHE A 155 6.16 7.90 -14.33
C PHE A 155 7.17 7.99 -13.19
N VAL A 156 7.34 9.21 -12.67
CA VAL A 156 7.91 9.48 -11.34
C VAL A 156 6.86 10.24 -10.54
N TRP A 157 6.57 9.77 -9.32
CA TRP A 157 5.71 10.43 -8.36
C TRP A 157 6.53 10.82 -7.13
N VAL A 158 6.31 12.03 -6.61
CA VAL A 158 6.98 12.53 -5.40
C VAL A 158 5.93 13.20 -4.52
N GLU A 159 5.91 12.84 -3.25
CA GLU A 159 4.94 13.34 -2.29
C GLU A 159 5.58 13.55 -0.91
N ALA A 160 5.09 14.54 -0.17
CA ALA A 160 5.54 14.83 1.18
C ALA A 160 4.36 15.25 2.07
N GLU A 161 4.37 14.78 3.32
CA GLU A 161 3.37 15.05 4.36
C GLU A 161 4.00 15.25 5.74
#